data_AF-A0AAU0NIR0-F1
#
_entry.id   AF-A0AAU0NIR0-F1
#
_cell.length_a   1.000
_cell.length_b   1.000
_cell.length_c   1.000
_cell.angle_alpha   90.00
_cell.angle_beta   90.00
_cell.angle_gamma   90.00
#
_symmetry.space_group_name_H-M   'P 1'
#
loop_
_entity.id
_entity.type
_entity.pdbx_description
1 polymer ?
#
loop_
_entity_poly.entity_id
_entity_poly.type
_entity_poly.pdbx_seq_one_letter_code
_entity_poly.pdbx_strand_id
1 'polypeptide(L)' 'MKTTVKYSVLKSLDYQLGTPLFQEEIEADGQYFDQIPSIIHYQNLKFKVKSKELKRLYLAEEQEESQTIIVKVVAI' A
#
# COMPACT_ATOMS: atom_id res chain seq x y z
N MET A 1 14.98 -5.43 8.37
CA MET A 1 13.56 -5.73 8.07
C MET A 1 13.25 -5.26 6.66
N LYS A 2 12.79 -6.16 5.80
CA LYS A 2 12.36 -5.81 4.44
C LYS A 2 10.92 -5.31 4.50
N THR A 3 10.68 -4.05 4.12
CA THR A 3 9.32 -3.51 4.04
C THR A 3 8.90 -3.35 2.59
N THR A 4 7.83 -4.03 2.19
CA THR A 4 7.22 -3.90 0.88
C THR A 4 5.96 -3.07 1.01
N VAL A 5 5.83 -2.02 0.21
CA VAL A 5 4.64 -1.17 0.15
C VAL A 5 3.90 -1.46 -1.14
N LYS A 6 2.64 -1.86 -1.02
CA LYS A 6 1.75 -2.17 -2.14
C LYS A 6 0.69 -1.09 -2.26
N TYR A 7 0.77 -0.29 -3.30
CA TYR A 7 -0.27 0.64 -3.68
C TYR A 7 -1.31 -0.08 -4.53
N SER A 8 -2.59 0.10 -4.21
CA SER A 8 -3.71 -0.48 -4.96
C SER A 8 -4.72 0.61 -5.28
N VAL A 9 -4.87 0.89 -6.58
CA VAL A 9 -5.85 1.87 -7.08
C VAL A 9 -7.21 1.19 -7.19
N LEU A 10 -8.18 1.70 -6.44
CA LEU A 10 -9.57 1.23 -6.48
C LEU A 10 -10.37 2.00 -7.53
N LYS A 11 -11.33 1.31 -8.16
CA LYS A 11 -12.22 1.91 -9.17
C LYS A 11 -13.21 2.91 -8.57
N SER A 12 -13.66 2.66 -7.34
CA SER A 12 -14.65 3.50 -6.66
C SER A 12 -14.47 3.40 -5.14
N LEU A 13 -15.18 4.27 -4.42
CA LEU A 13 -15.18 4.34 -2.95
C LEU A 13 -15.71 3.06 -2.30
N ASP A 14 -16.75 2.48 -2.90
CA ASP A 14 -17.44 1.28 -2.39
C ASP A 14 -16.85 -0.02 -2.95
N TYR A 15 -15.68 0.05 -3.59
CA TYR A 15 -15.08 -1.09 -4.29
C TYR A 15 -14.44 -2.08 -3.31
N GLN A 16 -15.22 -3.07 -2.86
CA GLN A 16 -14.77 -4.09 -1.92
C GLN A 16 -14.31 -5.40 -2.58
N LEU A 17 -14.64 -5.67 -3.85
CA LEU A 17 -14.84 -7.06 -4.30
C LEU A 17 -14.23 -7.52 -5.63
N GLY A 18 -13.26 -6.84 -6.25
CA GLY A 18 -12.57 -7.53 -7.36
C GLY A 18 -11.55 -6.73 -8.14
N THR A 19 -10.28 -7.00 -7.92
CA THR A 19 -9.17 -6.55 -8.75
C THR A 19 -8.96 -5.02 -8.75
N PRO A 20 -7.90 -4.52 -8.09
CA PRO A 20 -7.51 -3.12 -8.25
C PRO A 20 -7.22 -2.78 -9.71
N LEU A 21 -7.54 -1.55 -10.11
CA LEU A 21 -7.28 -1.06 -11.46
C LEU A 21 -5.79 -1.05 -11.79
N PHE A 22 -4.98 -0.83 -10.77
CA PHE A 22 -3.54 -0.76 -10.87
C PHE A 22 -2.93 -1.14 -9.51
N GLN A 23 -1.80 -1.83 -9.56
CA GLN A 23 -0.99 -2.12 -8.37
C GLN A 23 0.46 -1.81 -8.66
N GLU A 24 1.12 -1.23 -7.66
CA GLU A 24 2.55 -0.98 -7.69
C GLU A 24 3.15 -1.39 -6.36
N GLU A 25 4.28 -2.09 -6.42
CA GLU A 25 5.01 -2.52 -5.24
C GLU A 25 6.36 -1.80 -5.20
N ILE A 26 6.67 -1.21 -4.06
CA ILE A 26 7.96 -0.58 -3.81
C ILE A 26 8.59 -1.16 -2.55
N GLU A 27 9.92 -1.22 -2.53
CA GLU A 27 10.65 -1.49 -1.29
C GLU A 27 10.87 -0.16 -0.57
N ALA A 28 10.60 -0.15 0.73
CA ALA A 28 10.73 1.03 1.57
C ALA A 28 11.26 0.66 2.96
N ASP A 29 11.51 1.69 3.78
CA ASP A 29 11.92 1.51 5.17
C ASP A 29 10.72 1.27 6.09
N GLY A 30 11.00 0.77 7.29
CA GLY A 30 9.98 0.49 8.31
C GLY A 30 9.18 1.71 8.77
N GLN A 31 9.70 2.93 8.57
CA GLN A 31 9.04 4.19 8.92
C GLN A 31 8.12 4.73 7.83
N TYR A 32 8.10 4.09 6.64
CA TYR A 32 7.36 4.60 5.49
C TYR A 32 5.85 4.70 5.73
N PHE A 33 5.30 3.86 6.60
CA PHE A 33 3.86 3.86 6.92
C PHE A 33 3.35 5.23 7.40
N ASP A 34 4.14 5.93 8.20
CA ASP A 34 3.77 7.22 8.76
C ASP A 34 4.01 8.38 7.78
N GLN A 35 4.86 8.16 6.78
CA GLN A 35 5.21 9.14 5.74
C GLN A 35 4.22 9.16 4.57
N ILE A 36 3.30 8.19 4.48
CA ILE A 36 2.31 8.12 3.40
C ILE A 36 1.39 9.36 3.48
N PRO A 37 1.39 10.24 2.46
CA PRO A 37 0.56 11.44 2.46
C PRO A 37 -0.91 11.08 2.22
N SER A 38 -1.82 11.94 2.64
CA SER A 38 -3.26 11.75 2.36
C SER A 38 -3.62 11.87 0.87
N ILE A 39 -2.79 12.58 0.10
CA ILE A 39 -2.90 12.74 -1.35
C ILE A 39 -1.57 12.38 -1.98
N ILE A 40 -1.59 11.40 -2.88
CA ILE A 40 -0.44 10.95 -3.65
C ILE A 40 -0.53 11.55 -5.05
N HIS A 41 0.57 12.14 -5.49
CA HIS A 41 0.72 12.63 -6.86
C HIS A 41 1.55 11.63 -7.63
N TYR A 42 0.99 11.09 -8.70
CA TYR A 42 1.69 10.14 -9.55
C TYR A 42 1.46 10.51 -11.00
N GLN A 43 2.55 10.81 -11.70
CA GLN A 43 2.53 11.42 -13.03
C GLN A 43 1.69 12.73 -13.01
N ASN A 44 0.56 12.76 -13.73
CA ASN A 44 -0.39 13.88 -13.75
C ASN A 44 -1.71 13.58 -13.02
N LEU A 45 -1.78 12.48 -12.26
CA LEU A 45 -2.97 12.06 -11.54
C LEU A 45 -2.80 12.30 -10.04
N LYS A 46 -3.93 12.60 -9.40
CA LYS A 46 -4.02 12.73 -7.95
C LYS A 46 -4.81 11.55 -7.41
N PHE A 47 -4.28 10.94 -6.36
CA PHE A 47 -4.89 9.81 -5.69
C PHE A 47 -5.12 10.15 -4.23
N LYS A 48 -6.36 10.02 -3.76
CA LYS A 48 -6.69 10.14 -2.34
C LYS A 48 -6.49 8.80 -1.65
N VAL A 49 -5.66 8.78 -0.60
CA VAL A 49 -5.50 7.60 0.24
C VAL A 49 -6.79 7.35 1.00
N LYS A 50 -7.32 6.13 0.88
CA LYS A 50 -8.54 5.67 1.55
C LYS A 50 -8.23 4.88 2.79
N SER A 51 -7.30 3.94 2.68
CA SER A 51 -6.83 3.16 3.82
C SER A 51 -5.37 2.81 3.65
N LYS A 52 -4.69 2.65 4.78
CA LYS A 52 -3.36 2.06 4.85
C LYS A 52 -3.39 0.97 5.92
N GLU A 53 -2.86 -0.19 5.59
CA GLU A 53 -2.84 -1.38 6.45
C GLU A 53 -1.40 -1.85 6.58
N LEU A 54 -0.92 -2.02 7.82
CA LEU A 54 0.40 -2.58 8.09
C LEU A 54 0.24 -4.06 8.47
N LYS A 55 0.76 -4.95 7.64
CA LYS A 55 0.85 -6.38 7.94
C LYS A 55 2.30 -6.74 8.24
N ARG A 56 2.54 -7.29 9.42
CA ARG A 56 3.83 -7.91 9.77
C ARG A 56 3.63 -9.41 9.72
N LEU A 57 4.43 -10.07 8.90
CA LEU A 57 4.45 -11.52 8.80
C LEU A 57 5.78 -12.02 9.37
N TYR A 58 5.68 -12.80 10.44
CA TYR A 58 6.82 -13.47 11.06
C TYR A 58 6.74 -14.95 10.72
N LEU A 59 7.67 -15.43 9.88
CA LEU A 59 7.80 -16.83 9.51
C LEU A 59 8.88 -17.45 10.38
N ALA A 60 8.46 -18.09 11.48
CA ALA A 60 9.36 -18.69 12.46
C ALA A 60 10.25 -19.80 11.87
N GLU A 61 9.78 -20.51 10.85
CA GLU A 61 10.51 -21.59 10.17
C GLU A 61 11.64 -21.07 9.26
N GLU A 62 11.49 -19.86 8.71
CA GLU A 62 12.48 -19.26 7.79
C GLU A 62 13.35 -18.19 8.47
N GLN A 63 13.11 -17.88 9.76
CA GLN A 63 13.68 -16.73 10.47
C GLN A 63 13.53 -15.40 9.70
N GLU A 64 12.55 -15.32 8.80
CA GLU A 64 12.27 -14.14 8.00
C GLU A 64 11.17 -13.29 8.64
N GLU A 65 11.50 -12.02 8.85
CA GLU A 65 10.57 -10.99 9.26
C GLU A 65 10.29 -10.07 8.05
N SER A 66 9.08 -10.19 7.50
CA SER A 66 8.63 -9.35 6.40
C SER A 66 7.54 -8.38 6.85
N GLN A 67 7.67 -7.13 6.43
CA GLN A 67 6.67 -6.10 6.66
C GLN A 67 6.03 -5.74 5.32
N THR A 68 4.71 -5.82 5.23
CA THR A 68 3.94 -5.43 4.06
C THR A 68 2.99 -4.30 4.42
N ILE A 69 3.11 -3.16 3.75
CA ILE A 69 2.17 -2.05 3.85
C ILE A 69 1.24 -2.12 2.65
N ILE A 70 -0.07 -2.11 2.86
CA ILE A 70 -1.07 -2.08 1.79
C ILE A 70 -1.74 -0.72 1.83
N VAL A 71 -1.61 0.06 0.76
CA VAL A 71 -2.20 1.39 0.63
C VAL A 71 -3.26 1.36 -0.46
N LYS A 72 -4.53 1.56 -0.06
CA LYS A 72 -5.65 1.65 -1.01
C LYS A 72 -5.91 3.11 -1.32
N VAL A 73 -5.95 3.41 -2.61
CA VAL A 73 -6.10 4.78 -3.12
C VAL A 73 -7.22 4.86 -4.14
N VAL A 74 -7.83 6.04 -4.29
CA VAL A 74 -8.86 6.31 -5.30
C VAL A 74 -8.46 7.57 -6.07
N ALA A 75 -8.55 7.51 -7.40
CA ALA A 75 -8.29 8.67 -8.25
C ALA A 75 -9.31 9.80 -7.97
N ILE A 76 -8.84 11.05 -7.98
CA ILE A 76 -9.66 12.26 -7.79
C ILE A 76 -9.39 13.29 -8.88
#